data_AF-A0A381TUL5-F1
#
_entry.id   AF-A0A381TUL5-F1
#
_cell.length_a   1.000
_cell.length_b   1.000
_cell.length_c   1.000
_cell.angle_alpha   90.00
_cell.angle_beta   90.00
_cell.angle_gamma   90.00
#
_symmetry.space_group_name_H-M   'P 1'
#
loop_
_entity.id
_entity.type
_entity.pdbx_description
1 polymer ?
#
loop_
_entity_poly.entity_id
_entity_poly.type
_entity_poly.pdbx_seq_one_letter_code
_entity_poly.pdbx_strand_id
1 'polypeptide(L)'
;MSNKNLNKKRLVHLQPKRIFCFGCSFTDYNWGTWANIIGYEFNDAKFYNFGKSGAGNQYIFNMVMQADAIYSFTHEDLVMVQWTNVSREDRYFPGEWSTPGNIYSQNFYNEHWMKKYFTEYGAIVRDLAFIKAAHSLLEHRAQWHFIQMNNLVVYADQWDSLVKIDNRPQEFQGKGRIDELKEMYSEIVGILKPSFYDVLFNNNWNQKFTADRKIVNKNFQDGHPSPLEHYDYLNIIFKHDWKPQTTTKVSNIQKRWIELMNNASHNKDKFSIYKQPKRWTDMVRY
;
A
#
# COMPACT_ATOMS: atom_id res chain seq x y z
N MET A 1 6.76 -23.08 -1.93
CA MET A 1 7.89 -22.13 -1.99
C MET A 1 8.40 -22.07 -3.42
N SER A 2 7.90 -21.13 -4.21
CA SER A 2 8.47 -20.82 -5.52
C SER A 2 9.43 -19.65 -5.30
N ASN A 3 10.72 -19.95 -5.08
CA ASN A 3 11.79 -18.96 -5.19
C ASN A 3 11.91 -18.58 -6.66
N LYS A 4 10.98 -17.74 -7.16
CA LYS A 4 11.26 -16.94 -8.34
C LYS A 4 12.42 -16.05 -7.92
N ASN A 5 13.56 -16.16 -8.60
CA ASN A 5 14.64 -15.20 -8.53
C ASN A 5 14.08 -13.83 -8.96
N LEU A 6 13.45 -13.13 -8.02
CA LEU A 6 13.05 -11.74 -8.19
C LEU A 6 14.34 -10.98 -8.37
N ASN A 7 14.58 -10.49 -9.58
CA ASN A 7 15.71 -9.63 -9.87
C ASN A 7 15.51 -8.34 -9.06
N LYS A 8 16.07 -8.31 -7.84
CA LYS A 8 15.83 -7.24 -6.86
C LYS A 8 16.35 -5.93 -7.45
N LYS A 9 15.46 -4.92 -7.53
CA LYS A 9 15.87 -3.58 -7.98
C LYS A 9 16.66 -2.93 -6.84
N ARG A 10 17.70 -2.17 -7.17
CA ARG A 10 18.44 -1.38 -6.18
C ARG A 10 17.50 -0.36 -5.54
N LEU A 11 17.54 -0.20 -4.21
CA LEU A 11 16.68 0.76 -3.50
C LEU A 11 17.07 2.21 -3.82
N VAL A 12 18.36 2.54 -3.76
CA VAL A 12 18.88 3.87 -4.09
C VAL A 12 20.17 3.76 -4.90
N HIS A 13 20.36 4.67 -5.84
CA HIS A 13 21.60 4.87 -6.58
C HIS A 13 22.48 5.95 -5.93
N LEU A 14 21.85 6.92 -5.26
CA LEU A 14 22.49 8.01 -4.54
C LEU A 14 21.85 8.13 -3.16
N GLN A 15 22.63 8.51 -2.15
CA GLN A 15 22.11 8.78 -0.81
C GLN A 15 21.05 9.90 -0.89
N PRO A 16 19.78 9.65 -0.50
CA PRO A 16 18.74 10.65 -0.61
C PRO A 16 18.92 11.75 0.43
N LYS A 17 18.60 12.99 0.06
CA LYS A 17 18.50 14.12 1.00
C LYS A 17 17.08 14.31 1.52
N ARG A 18 16.08 13.91 0.75
CA ARG A 18 14.66 13.91 1.16
C ARG A 18 13.99 12.61 0.71
N ILE A 19 13.02 12.17 1.49
CA ILE A 19 12.26 10.96 1.26
C ILE A 19 10.78 11.31 1.31
N PHE A 20 10.07 10.92 0.27
CA PHE A 20 8.64 11.15 0.12
C PHE A 20 7.94 9.81 -0.04
N CYS A 21 7.11 9.44 0.94
CA CYS A 21 6.34 8.21 0.94
C CYS A 21 4.86 8.51 0.77
N PHE A 22 4.20 7.85 -0.18
CA PHE A 22 2.79 8.02 -0.49
C PHE A 22 2.07 6.68 -0.47
N GLY A 23 0.84 6.65 0.01
CA GLY A 23 0.03 5.43 -0.03
C GLY A 23 -1.17 5.44 0.90
N CYS A 24 -1.68 4.25 1.18
CA CYS A 24 -2.83 4.07 2.06
C CYS A 24 -2.40 3.72 3.50
N SER A 25 -3.19 2.88 4.18
CA SER A 25 -2.86 2.35 5.51
C SER A 25 -1.61 1.46 5.51
N PHE A 26 -1.14 0.98 4.37
CA PHE A 26 0.14 0.26 4.30
C PHE A 26 1.34 1.21 4.42
N THR A 27 1.12 2.52 4.29
CA THR A 27 2.15 3.56 4.30
C THR A 27 2.10 4.41 5.58
N ASP A 28 0.90 4.75 6.08
CA ASP A 28 0.72 5.30 7.43
C ASP A 28 -0.41 4.60 8.16
N TYR A 29 -0.09 4.02 9.32
CA TYR A 29 -1.00 3.23 10.13
C TYR A 29 -0.86 3.51 11.63
N ASN A 30 -1.54 2.68 12.42
CA ASN A 30 -1.43 2.66 13.88
C ASN A 30 -0.09 2.11 14.37
N TRP A 31 0.76 1.58 13.48
CA TRP A 31 2.11 1.12 13.78
C TRP A 31 3.08 1.40 12.66
N GLY A 32 4.38 1.29 12.96
CA GLY A 32 5.47 1.50 12.02
C GLY A 32 5.33 0.65 10.76
N THR A 33 5.33 1.31 9.61
CA THR A 33 5.18 0.71 8.28
C THR A 33 6.52 0.69 7.53
N TRP A 34 6.50 0.21 6.28
CA TRP A 34 7.63 0.30 5.37
C TRP A 34 8.17 1.74 5.22
N ALA A 35 7.30 2.76 5.29
CA ALA A 35 7.71 4.15 5.15
C ALA A 35 8.55 4.60 6.35
N ASN A 36 8.15 4.22 7.57
CA ASN A 36 8.92 4.53 8.78
C ASN A 36 10.28 3.82 8.76
N ILE A 37 10.35 2.60 8.25
CA ILE A 37 11.60 1.84 8.12
C ILE A 37 12.55 2.55 7.16
N ILE A 38 12.07 3.00 6.00
CA ILE A 38 12.87 3.76 5.03
C ILE A 38 13.34 5.10 5.66
N GLY A 39 12.46 5.81 6.35
CA GLY A 39 12.83 7.05 7.07
C GLY A 39 13.90 6.83 8.14
N TYR A 40 13.87 5.70 8.85
CA TYR A 40 14.90 5.34 9.85
C TYR A 40 16.23 4.90 9.21
N GLU A 41 16.17 4.12 8.13
CA GLU A 41 17.36 3.66 7.40
C GLU A 41 18.19 4.85 6.88
N PHE A 42 17.51 5.86 6.36
CA PHE A 42 18.10 7.10 5.86
C PHE A 42 17.83 8.26 6.82
N ASN A 43 18.16 8.05 8.10
CA ASN A 43 17.95 9.03 9.17
C ASN A 43 18.64 10.40 8.99
N ASP A 44 19.59 10.53 8.07
CA ASP A 44 20.21 11.81 7.70
C ASP A 44 19.38 12.60 6.67
N ALA A 45 18.36 11.98 6.06
CA ALA A 45 17.46 12.59 5.08
C ALA A 45 16.21 13.20 5.75
N LYS A 46 15.64 14.25 5.16
CA LYS A 46 14.31 14.75 5.57
C LYS A 46 13.23 13.76 5.16
N PHE A 47 12.42 13.31 6.11
CA PHE A 47 11.38 12.31 5.86
C PHE A 47 9.97 12.92 5.85
N TYR A 48 9.22 12.65 4.78
CA TYR A 48 7.84 13.08 4.60
C TYR A 48 6.95 11.86 4.31
N ASN A 49 5.98 11.61 5.19
CA ASN A 49 4.99 10.55 5.02
C ASN A 49 3.62 11.16 4.71
N PHE A 50 3.13 10.95 3.48
CA PHE A 50 1.82 11.35 2.99
C PHE A 50 0.83 10.18 2.93
N GLY A 51 1.14 9.07 3.60
CA GLY A 51 0.22 7.95 3.78
C GLY A 51 -1.06 8.39 4.48
N LYS A 52 -2.20 7.87 4.03
CA LYS A 52 -3.49 8.10 4.69
C LYS A 52 -4.30 6.81 4.73
N SER A 53 -4.65 6.36 5.92
CA SER A 53 -5.47 5.15 6.09
C SER A 53 -6.80 5.29 5.35
N GLY A 54 -7.17 4.24 4.61
CA GLY A 54 -8.37 4.26 3.78
C GLY A 54 -8.16 4.81 2.36
N ALA A 55 -7.08 5.55 2.08
CA ALA A 55 -6.87 6.20 0.79
C ALA A 55 -6.92 5.22 -0.39
N GLY A 56 -7.54 5.68 -1.48
CA GLY A 56 -7.48 5.15 -2.83
C GLY A 56 -6.39 5.82 -3.67
N ASN A 57 -6.30 5.39 -4.93
CA ASN A 57 -5.27 5.86 -5.86
C ASN A 57 -5.50 7.33 -6.29
N GLN A 58 -6.72 7.85 -6.17
CA GLN A 58 -7.01 9.26 -6.46
C GLN A 58 -6.37 10.20 -5.44
N TYR A 59 -6.52 9.92 -4.14
CA TYR A 59 -5.81 10.65 -3.09
C TYR A 59 -4.29 10.56 -3.32
N ILE A 60 -3.78 9.34 -3.48
CA ILE A 60 -2.34 9.07 -3.58
C ILE A 60 -1.73 9.88 -4.74
N PHE A 61 -2.34 9.82 -5.93
CA PHE A 61 -1.88 10.56 -7.09
C PHE A 61 -1.87 12.08 -6.86
N ASN A 62 -2.97 12.63 -6.33
CA ASN A 62 -3.05 14.07 -6.06
C ASN A 62 -2.00 14.51 -5.05
N MET A 63 -1.72 13.70 -4.02
CA MET A 63 -0.67 14.01 -3.05
C MET A 63 0.73 14.00 -3.68
N VAL A 64 1.03 13.08 -4.62
CA VAL A 64 2.29 13.10 -5.36
C VAL A 64 2.44 14.40 -6.16
N MET A 65 1.38 14.79 -6.89
CA MET A 65 1.40 16.03 -7.69
C MET A 65 1.54 17.29 -6.82
N GLN A 66 0.82 17.35 -5.69
CA GLN A 66 0.90 18.47 -4.75
C GLN A 66 2.27 18.55 -4.08
N ALA A 67 2.85 17.41 -3.71
CA ALA A 67 4.18 17.37 -3.14
C ALA A 67 5.23 17.85 -4.14
N ASP A 68 5.16 17.44 -5.42
CA ASP A 68 6.07 17.98 -6.43
C ASP A 68 5.88 19.49 -6.61
N ALA A 69 4.65 19.99 -6.65
CA ALA A 69 4.38 21.42 -6.79
C ALA A 69 4.97 22.26 -5.63
N ILE A 70 5.00 21.71 -4.40
CA ILE A 70 5.52 22.39 -3.21
C ILE A 70 7.04 22.21 -3.09
N TYR A 71 7.53 20.99 -3.26
CA TYR A 71 8.90 20.61 -2.92
C TYR A 71 9.83 20.57 -4.12
N SER A 72 9.29 20.57 -5.34
CA SER A 72 10.01 20.42 -6.62
C SER A 72 10.95 19.23 -6.56
N PHE A 73 10.48 18.03 -6.92
CA PHE A 73 11.33 16.85 -6.83
C PHE A 73 12.58 16.99 -7.70
N THR A 74 13.66 16.36 -7.23
CA THR A 74 15.00 16.37 -7.80
C THR A 74 15.65 14.99 -7.66
N HIS A 75 16.78 14.80 -8.33
CA HIS A 75 17.53 13.54 -8.33
C HIS A 75 18.08 13.16 -6.94
N GLU A 76 18.13 14.11 -6.01
CA GLU A 76 18.53 13.88 -4.61
C GLU A 76 17.38 13.33 -3.75
N ASP A 77 16.18 13.18 -4.32
CA ASP A 77 15.00 12.69 -3.62
C ASP A 77 14.76 11.20 -3.89
N LEU A 78 14.30 10.51 -2.87
CA LEU A 78 13.67 9.20 -2.99
C LEU A 78 12.15 9.35 -2.87
N VAL A 79 11.43 9.05 -3.95
CA VAL A 79 9.96 9.09 -4.02
C VAL A 79 9.42 7.67 -4.12
N MET A 80 8.74 7.19 -3.09
CA MET A 80 8.14 5.86 -3.06
C MET A 80 6.63 5.96 -2.98
N VAL A 81 5.94 5.35 -3.95
CA VAL A 81 4.48 5.36 -4.03
C VAL A 81 3.96 3.94 -3.87
N GLN A 82 3.13 3.73 -2.86
CA GLN A 82 2.40 2.49 -2.63
C GLN A 82 0.98 2.64 -3.16
N TRP A 83 0.73 2.08 -4.35
CA TRP A 83 -0.60 2.04 -4.95
C TRP A 83 -1.48 0.99 -4.26
N THR A 84 -2.77 1.23 -4.22
CA THR A 84 -3.75 0.42 -3.48
C THR A 84 -4.78 -0.19 -4.42
N ASN A 85 -5.77 -0.87 -3.85
CA ASN A 85 -6.85 -1.49 -4.60
C ASN A 85 -7.66 -0.44 -5.38
N VAL A 86 -8.02 -0.75 -6.62
CA VAL A 86 -8.75 0.13 -7.54
C VAL A 86 -10.17 0.46 -7.07
N SER A 87 -10.78 -0.42 -6.28
CA SER A 87 -12.13 -0.25 -5.71
C SER A 87 -12.17 0.67 -4.50
N ARG A 88 -11.26 1.64 -4.43
CA ARG A 88 -11.28 2.71 -3.43
C ARG A 88 -11.66 4.02 -4.09
N GLU A 89 -12.56 4.74 -3.44
CA GLU A 89 -13.16 5.97 -3.97
C GLU A 89 -12.96 7.13 -2.99
N ASP A 90 -12.05 8.04 -3.35
CA ASP A 90 -11.71 9.21 -2.54
C ASP A 90 -12.44 10.45 -3.04
N ARG A 91 -12.76 11.37 -2.13
CA ARG A 91 -13.33 12.68 -2.48
C ARG A 91 -12.68 13.78 -1.66
N TYR A 92 -12.41 14.91 -2.30
CA TYR A 92 -12.01 16.12 -1.59
C TYR A 92 -13.27 16.92 -1.25
N PHE A 93 -13.57 17.02 0.03
CA PHE A 93 -14.60 17.89 0.57
C PHE A 93 -13.94 19.18 1.11
N PRO A 94 -14.69 20.25 1.42
CA PRO A 94 -14.10 21.52 1.85
C PRO A 94 -13.06 21.34 2.97
N GLY A 95 -11.78 21.52 2.61
CA GLY A 95 -10.65 21.48 3.53
C GLY A 95 -10.01 20.09 3.77
N GLU A 96 -10.61 18.99 3.32
CA GLU A 96 -10.05 17.66 3.60
C GLU A 96 -10.38 16.57 2.58
N TRP A 97 -9.46 15.63 2.46
CA TRP A 97 -9.68 14.37 1.75
C TRP A 97 -10.48 13.40 2.62
N SER A 98 -11.62 12.95 2.10
CA SER A 98 -12.34 11.77 2.56
C SER A 98 -11.80 10.53 1.84
N THR A 99 -11.35 9.56 2.63
CA THR A 99 -10.74 8.31 2.19
C THR A 99 -11.43 7.13 2.86
N PRO A 100 -12.69 6.82 2.52
CA PRO A 100 -13.54 5.88 3.26
C PRO A 100 -13.10 4.42 3.13
N GLY A 101 -12.19 4.11 2.20
CA GLY A 101 -11.70 2.77 1.97
C GLY A 101 -12.30 2.13 0.73
N ASN A 102 -12.31 0.80 0.73
CA ASN A 102 -12.83 0.01 -0.38
C ASN A 102 -14.36 0.06 -0.39
N ILE A 103 -14.94 0.34 -1.56
CA ILE A 103 -16.38 0.53 -1.79
C ILE A 103 -17.25 -0.62 -1.25
N TYR A 104 -16.77 -1.85 -1.23
CA TYR A 104 -17.51 -3.02 -0.74
C TYR A 104 -17.46 -3.19 0.79
N SER A 105 -16.57 -2.49 1.49
CA SER A 105 -16.36 -2.63 2.95
C SER A 105 -16.60 -1.35 3.75
N GLN A 106 -16.85 -0.24 3.06
CA GLN A 106 -17.04 1.09 3.63
C GLN A 106 -18.53 1.38 3.92
N ASN A 107 -18.80 2.38 4.76
CA ASN A 107 -20.16 2.77 5.19
C ASN A 107 -20.54 4.22 4.79
N PHE A 108 -19.81 4.82 3.87
CA PHE A 108 -19.96 6.20 3.39
C PHE A 108 -20.84 6.29 2.12
N TYR A 109 -20.50 5.56 1.06
CA TYR A 109 -21.31 5.48 -0.17
C TYR A 109 -22.34 4.35 -0.06
N ASN A 110 -23.60 4.68 -0.32
CA ASN A 110 -24.67 3.69 -0.34
C ASN A 110 -24.71 2.89 -1.65
N GLU A 111 -25.45 1.79 -1.65
CA GLU A 111 -25.57 0.89 -2.79
C GLU A 111 -26.11 1.56 -4.06
N HIS A 112 -27.05 2.49 -3.91
CA HIS A 112 -27.61 3.24 -5.04
C HIS A 112 -26.53 4.07 -5.74
N TRP A 113 -25.68 4.75 -4.97
CA TRP A 113 -24.56 5.52 -5.50
C TRP A 113 -23.56 4.60 -6.22
N MET A 114 -23.18 3.49 -5.57
CA MET A 114 -22.21 2.54 -6.14
C MET A 114 -22.70 1.98 -7.47
N LYS A 115 -23.95 1.51 -7.55
CA LYS A 115 -24.56 0.99 -8.78
C LYS A 115 -24.64 2.01 -9.92
N LYS A 116 -24.74 3.29 -9.58
CA LYS A 116 -24.92 4.37 -10.57
C LYS A 116 -23.60 4.97 -11.05
N TYR A 117 -22.59 5.05 -10.19
CA TYR A 117 -21.40 5.87 -10.44
C TYR A 117 -20.07 5.13 -10.35
N PHE A 118 -20.06 3.87 -9.90
CA PHE A 118 -18.82 3.11 -9.76
C PHE A 118 -18.83 1.88 -10.67
N THR A 119 -17.71 1.67 -11.36
CA THR A 119 -17.41 0.40 -12.04
C THR A 119 -15.94 0.07 -11.83
N GLU A 120 -15.64 -1.20 -11.63
CA GLU A 120 -14.29 -1.72 -11.42
C GLU A 120 -13.42 -1.46 -12.66
N TYR A 121 -14.00 -1.62 -13.86
CA TYR A 121 -13.34 -1.28 -15.12
C TYR A 121 -12.97 0.21 -15.17
N GLY A 122 -13.93 1.11 -14.88
CA GLY A 122 -13.68 2.55 -14.86
C GLY A 122 -12.62 2.95 -13.83
N ALA A 123 -12.60 2.29 -12.68
CA ALA A 123 -11.58 2.51 -11.66
C ALA A 123 -10.17 2.11 -12.14
N ILE A 124 -10.03 0.99 -12.86
CA ILE A 124 -8.74 0.58 -13.44
C ILE A 124 -8.29 1.56 -14.52
N VAL A 125 -9.19 2.02 -15.39
CA VAL A 125 -8.89 3.04 -16.40
C VAL A 125 -8.32 4.29 -15.73
N ARG A 126 -9.00 4.79 -14.69
CA ARG A 126 -8.56 5.95 -13.91
C ARG A 126 -7.19 5.72 -13.26
N ASP A 127 -7.04 4.60 -12.58
CA ASP A 127 -5.87 4.36 -11.72
C ASP A 127 -4.61 4.07 -12.55
N LEU A 128 -4.71 3.36 -13.68
CA LEU A 128 -3.58 3.19 -14.59
C LEU A 128 -3.13 4.53 -15.21
N ALA A 129 -4.08 5.43 -15.52
CA ALA A 129 -3.74 6.76 -16.00
C ALA A 129 -3.00 7.59 -14.92
N PHE A 130 -3.45 7.51 -13.65
CA PHE A 130 -2.74 8.15 -12.54
C PHE A 130 -1.32 7.60 -12.35
N ILE A 131 -1.14 6.29 -12.42
CA ILE A 131 0.18 5.66 -12.28
C ILE A 131 1.08 6.07 -13.46
N LYS A 132 0.57 6.10 -14.69
CA LYS A 132 1.33 6.58 -15.87
C LYS A 132 1.75 8.04 -15.69
N ALA A 133 0.86 8.91 -15.26
CA ALA A 133 1.17 10.32 -15.03
C ALA A 133 2.23 10.51 -13.94
N ALA A 134 2.11 9.79 -12.82
CA ALA A 134 3.12 9.80 -11.77
C ALA A 134 4.47 9.25 -12.26
N HIS A 135 4.48 8.20 -13.09
CA HIS A 135 5.70 7.68 -13.69
C HIS A 135 6.39 8.74 -14.54
N SER A 136 5.64 9.35 -15.47
CA SER A 136 6.19 10.38 -16.38
C SER A 136 6.71 11.61 -15.65
N LEU A 137 6.15 11.95 -14.48
CA LEU A 137 6.72 13.00 -13.62
C LEU A 137 8.08 12.58 -13.04
N LEU A 138 8.17 11.35 -12.54
CA LEU A 138 9.29 10.91 -11.69
C LEU A 138 10.47 10.33 -12.47
N GLU A 139 10.23 9.75 -13.65
CA GLU A 139 11.21 8.93 -14.38
C GLU A 139 12.55 9.61 -14.67
N HIS A 140 12.53 10.92 -14.90
CA HIS A 140 13.72 11.74 -15.15
C HIS A 140 14.00 12.77 -14.05
N ARG A 141 13.22 12.74 -12.96
CA ARG A 141 13.23 13.79 -11.94
C ARG A 141 13.75 13.32 -10.60
N ALA A 142 13.44 12.10 -10.16
CA ALA A 142 13.80 11.59 -8.83
C ALA A 142 14.19 10.11 -8.86
N GLN A 143 14.79 9.62 -7.77
CA GLN A 143 14.88 8.18 -7.56
C GLN A 143 13.50 7.69 -7.11
N TRP A 144 12.93 6.68 -7.77
CA TRP A 144 11.54 6.29 -7.50
C TRP A 144 11.30 4.78 -7.49
N HIS A 145 10.28 4.38 -6.73
CA HIS A 145 9.73 3.03 -6.76
C HIS A 145 8.21 3.04 -6.61
N PHE A 146 7.54 2.22 -7.43
CA PHE A 146 6.13 1.92 -7.27
C PHE A 146 5.95 0.52 -6.70
N ILE A 147 5.42 0.47 -5.49
CA ILE A 147 5.00 -0.76 -4.81
C ILE A 147 3.47 -0.79 -4.74
N GLN A 148 2.86 -1.92 -4.38
CA GLN A 148 1.40 -2.04 -4.38
C GLN A 148 0.89 -2.93 -3.24
N MET A 149 -0.26 -2.59 -2.67
CA MET A 149 -0.89 -3.36 -1.58
C MET A 149 -1.33 -4.74 -2.08
N ASN A 150 -2.13 -4.75 -3.14
CA ASN A 150 -2.58 -5.92 -3.88
C ASN A 150 -2.22 -5.75 -5.36
N ASN A 151 -2.33 -6.82 -6.15
CA ASN A 151 -2.19 -6.71 -7.59
C ASN A 151 -3.39 -5.96 -8.19
N LEU A 152 -3.19 -4.68 -8.53
CA LEU A 152 -4.26 -3.75 -8.90
C LEU A 152 -4.94 -4.06 -10.25
N VAL A 153 -4.32 -4.89 -11.09
CA VAL A 153 -4.90 -5.35 -12.38
C VAL A 153 -5.46 -6.77 -12.32
N VAL A 154 -5.53 -7.35 -11.13
CA VAL A 154 -6.06 -8.71 -10.89
C VAL A 154 -7.22 -8.69 -9.91
N TYR A 155 -7.12 -7.92 -8.82
CA TYR A 155 -8.07 -7.95 -7.72
C TYR A 155 -8.92 -6.67 -7.68
N ALA A 156 -10.23 -6.81 -7.93
CA ALA A 156 -11.20 -5.74 -7.71
C ALA A 156 -11.53 -5.56 -6.23
N ASP A 157 -11.73 -6.62 -5.46
CA ASP A 157 -11.87 -6.52 -4.00
C ASP A 157 -10.69 -7.18 -3.27
N GLN A 158 -10.35 -6.64 -2.11
CA GLN A 158 -9.24 -7.13 -1.29
C GLN A 158 -9.65 -8.26 -0.33
N TRP A 159 -10.96 -8.42 -0.07
CA TRP A 159 -11.49 -9.44 0.83
C TRP A 159 -12.21 -10.57 0.10
N ASP A 160 -12.78 -10.29 -1.07
CA ASP A 160 -13.52 -11.25 -1.87
C ASP A 160 -12.96 -11.37 -3.30
N SER A 161 -12.32 -12.51 -3.59
CA SER A 161 -11.79 -12.81 -4.92
C SER A 161 -12.88 -13.18 -5.94
N LEU A 162 -14.14 -13.34 -5.52
CA LEU A 162 -15.28 -13.57 -6.39
C LEU A 162 -15.76 -12.27 -7.07
N VAL A 163 -15.39 -11.10 -6.53
CA VAL A 163 -15.63 -9.82 -7.20
C VAL A 163 -14.71 -9.74 -8.41
N LYS A 164 -15.31 -9.93 -9.60
CA LYS A 164 -14.60 -9.92 -10.88
C LYS A 164 -14.74 -8.57 -11.55
N ILE A 165 -13.66 -8.15 -12.17
CA ILE A 165 -13.64 -7.02 -13.08
C ILE A 165 -14.34 -7.45 -14.37
N ASP A 166 -15.28 -6.64 -14.87
CA ASP A 166 -15.92 -6.88 -16.16
C ASP A 166 -14.87 -6.86 -17.29
N ASN A 167 -14.62 -8.02 -17.88
CA ASN A 167 -13.68 -8.22 -18.99
C ASN A 167 -14.38 -8.59 -20.30
N ARG A 168 -15.69 -8.33 -20.43
CA ARG A 168 -16.39 -8.59 -21.69
C ARG A 168 -15.76 -7.77 -22.83
N PRO A 169 -15.52 -8.37 -24.01
CA PRO A 169 -14.94 -7.66 -25.14
C PRO A 169 -15.85 -6.51 -25.60
N GLN A 170 -15.28 -5.45 -26.17
CA GLN A 170 -16.10 -4.57 -27.03
C GLN A 170 -16.60 -5.40 -28.22
N GLU A 171 -17.82 -5.14 -28.68
CA GLU A 171 -18.65 -6.00 -29.57
C GLU A 171 -17.96 -6.56 -30.84
N PHE A 172 -16.73 -6.15 -31.19
CA PHE A 172 -16.09 -6.48 -32.46
C PHE A 172 -14.59 -6.85 -32.43
N GLN A 173 -13.91 -6.96 -31.27
CA GLN A 173 -12.45 -7.23 -31.24
C GLN A 173 -12.01 -8.58 -30.64
N GLY A 174 -12.95 -9.39 -30.10
CA GLY A 174 -12.65 -10.73 -29.58
C GLY A 174 -11.71 -10.78 -28.37
N LYS A 175 -11.12 -9.66 -27.95
CA LYS A 175 -10.21 -9.52 -26.80
C LYS A 175 -10.94 -8.86 -25.63
N GLY A 176 -10.67 -9.35 -24.41
CA GLY A 176 -11.24 -8.77 -23.21
C GLY A 176 -10.71 -7.36 -22.95
N ARG A 177 -11.58 -6.44 -22.55
CA ARG A 177 -11.22 -5.02 -22.37
C ARG A 177 -10.13 -4.77 -21.31
N ILE A 178 -10.00 -5.65 -20.31
CA ILE A 178 -8.91 -5.60 -19.32
C ILE A 178 -7.59 -6.05 -19.94
N ASP A 179 -7.62 -7.03 -20.84
CA ASP A 179 -6.41 -7.49 -21.53
C ASP A 179 -5.90 -6.41 -22.50
N GLU A 180 -6.81 -5.66 -23.13
CA GLU A 180 -6.47 -4.45 -23.90
C GLU A 180 -5.85 -3.36 -23.03
N LEU A 181 -6.46 -3.05 -21.87
CA LEU A 181 -5.89 -2.06 -20.94
C LEU A 181 -4.51 -2.47 -20.43
N LYS A 182 -4.32 -3.75 -20.09
CA LYS A 182 -3.01 -4.28 -19.65
C LYS A 182 -1.95 -4.17 -20.74
N GLU A 183 -2.33 -4.38 -22.00
CA GLU A 183 -1.41 -4.20 -23.13
C GLU A 183 -1.06 -2.72 -23.33
N MET A 184 -2.06 -1.83 -23.31
CA MET A 184 -1.88 -0.39 -23.47
C MET A 184 -1.00 0.21 -22.37
N TYR A 185 -1.12 -0.28 -21.14
CA TYR A 185 -0.31 0.13 -19.98
C TYR A 185 0.77 -0.90 -19.62
N SER A 186 1.22 -1.73 -20.56
CA SER A 186 2.14 -2.85 -20.28
C SER A 186 3.45 -2.40 -19.63
N GLU A 187 4.01 -1.27 -20.06
CA GLU A 187 5.16 -0.62 -19.41
C GLU A 187 4.87 -0.36 -17.93
N ILE A 188 3.73 0.29 -17.64
CA ILE A 188 3.34 0.67 -16.28
C ILE A 188 3.05 -0.54 -15.41
N VAL A 189 2.37 -1.55 -15.95
CA VAL A 189 2.16 -2.82 -15.25
C VAL A 189 3.50 -3.52 -14.98
N GLY A 190 4.45 -3.43 -15.91
CA GLY A 190 5.77 -4.05 -15.79
C GLY A 190 6.70 -3.40 -14.75
N ILE A 191 6.56 -2.10 -14.48
CA ILE A 191 7.39 -1.40 -13.48
C ILE A 191 6.91 -1.59 -12.04
N LEU A 192 5.63 -1.91 -11.83
CA LEU A 192 5.04 -2.14 -10.51
C LEU A 192 5.74 -3.31 -9.82
N LYS A 193 6.19 -3.11 -8.58
CA LYS A 193 6.74 -4.21 -7.77
C LYS A 193 5.65 -5.21 -7.37
N PRO A 194 6.00 -6.49 -7.17
CA PRO A 194 5.06 -7.48 -6.62
C PRO A 194 4.34 -6.95 -5.38
N SER A 195 3.07 -7.31 -5.22
CA SER A 195 2.25 -6.74 -4.14
C SER A 195 2.64 -7.26 -2.76
N PHE A 196 2.30 -6.53 -1.70
CA PHE A 196 2.43 -7.04 -0.33
C PHE A 196 1.68 -8.37 -0.16
N TYR A 197 0.49 -8.49 -0.74
CA TYR A 197 -0.32 -9.71 -0.62
C TYR A 197 0.34 -10.92 -1.30
N ASP A 198 0.92 -10.71 -2.50
CA ASP A 198 1.63 -11.76 -3.21
C ASP A 198 2.88 -12.21 -2.43
N VAL A 199 3.68 -11.23 -1.98
CA VAL A 199 5.02 -11.48 -1.42
C VAL A 199 4.95 -12.06 -0.02
N LEU A 200 4.12 -11.49 0.85
CA LEU A 200 4.09 -11.85 2.26
C LEU A 200 3.09 -12.98 2.54
N PHE A 201 1.94 -12.94 1.86
CA PHE A 201 0.79 -13.76 2.23
C PHE A 201 0.46 -14.82 1.18
N ASN A 202 1.11 -14.79 0.01
CA ASN A 202 0.76 -15.63 -1.14
C ASN A 202 -0.75 -15.55 -1.46
N ASN A 203 -1.34 -14.36 -1.29
CA ASN A 203 -2.78 -14.08 -1.35
C ASN A 203 -3.65 -15.00 -0.48
N ASN A 204 -3.13 -15.50 0.64
CA ASN A 204 -3.84 -16.39 1.55
C ASN A 204 -4.08 -15.73 2.91
N TRP A 205 -5.24 -15.07 3.03
CA TRP A 205 -5.66 -14.41 4.25
C TRP A 205 -5.84 -15.36 5.44
N ASN A 206 -6.35 -16.57 5.21
CA ASN A 206 -6.50 -17.56 6.27
C ASN A 206 -5.15 -17.96 6.86
N GLN A 207 -4.14 -18.12 6.00
CA GLN A 207 -2.77 -18.37 6.44
C GLN A 207 -2.22 -17.19 7.26
N LYS A 208 -2.37 -15.96 6.77
CA LYS A 208 -1.95 -14.74 7.48
C LYS A 208 -2.59 -14.64 8.87
N PHE A 209 -3.92 -14.69 8.95
CA PHE A 209 -4.62 -14.58 10.23
C PHE A 209 -4.28 -15.74 11.18
N THR A 210 -4.08 -16.95 10.66
CA THR A 210 -3.64 -18.09 11.48
C THR A 210 -2.23 -17.87 12.04
N ALA A 211 -1.31 -17.32 11.24
CA ALA A 211 0.05 -17.00 11.69
C ALA A 211 0.03 -15.89 12.74
N ASP A 212 -0.70 -14.80 12.50
CA ASP A 212 -0.80 -13.69 13.46
C ASP A 212 -1.39 -14.13 14.80
N ARG A 213 -2.43 -14.97 14.78
CA ARG A 213 -3.06 -15.47 16.02
C ARG A 213 -2.12 -16.34 16.85
N LYS A 214 -1.17 -17.02 16.21
CA LYS A 214 -0.12 -17.79 16.90
C LYS A 214 0.93 -16.88 17.53
N ILE A 215 1.22 -15.74 16.90
CA ILE A 215 2.22 -14.78 17.36
C ILE A 215 1.65 -13.88 18.47
N VAL A 216 0.41 -13.42 18.31
CA VAL A 216 -0.24 -12.44 19.19
C VAL A 216 -1.14 -13.15 20.21
N ASN A 217 -2.31 -13.62 19.77
CA ASN A 217 -3.21 -14.54 20.48
C ASN A 217 -4.39 -14.92 19.58
N LYS A 218 -5.18 -15.91 20.01
CA LYS A 218 -6.35 -16.43 19.27
C LYS A 218 -7.40 -15.39 18.87
N ASN A 219 -7.48 -14.26 19.57
CA ASN A 219 -8.48 -13.22 19.38
C ASN A 219 -8.00 -12.08 18.47
N PHE A 220 -6.72 -12.06 18.11
CA PHE A 220 -6.16 -11.04 17.22
C PHE A 220 -6.59 -11.28 15.77
N GLN A 221 -6.94 -10.20 15.09
CA GLN A 221 -7.24 -10.22 13.65
C GLN A 221 -7.08 -8.81 13.07
N ASP A 222 -6.05 -8.63 12.23
CA ASP A 222 -5.85 -7.42 11.43
C ASP A 222 -5.19 -7.82 10.10
N GLY A 223 -5.64 -7.23 8.99
CA GLY A 223 -5.12 -7.55 7.65
C GLY A 223 -3.88 -6.76 7.25
N HIS A 224 -3.40 -5.84 8.09
CA HIS A 224 -2.19 -5.06 7.81
C HIS A 224 -0.93 -5.87 8.16
N PRO A 225 0.19 -5.68 7.43
CA PRO A 225 1.45 -6.28 7.78
C PRO A 225 1.92 -5.74 9.14
N SER A 226 2.48 -6.61 9.96
CA SER A 226 3.20 -6.23 11.16
C SER A 226 4.48 -5.43 10.79
N PRO A 227 5.11 -4.74 11.76
CA PRO A 227 6.37 -4.04 11.54
C PRO A 227 7.46 -4.92 10.91
N LEU A 228 7.58 -6.18 11.36
CA LEU A 228 8.54 -7.12 10.76
C LEU A 228 8.17 -7.51 9.33
N GLU A 229 6.89 -7.78 9.06
CA GLU A 229 6.44 -8.13 7.70
C GLU A 229 6.66 -6.98 6.69
N HIS A 230 6.51 -5.72 7.12
CA HIS A 230 6.90 -4.58 6.29
C HIS A 230 8.41 -4.59 5.95
N TYR A 231 9.26 -4.95 6.93
CA TYR A 231 10.70 -5.06 6.71
C TYR A 231 11.07 -6.24 5.82
N ASP A 232 10.41 -7.38 5.99
CA ASP A 232 10.60 -8.57 5.16
C ASP A 232 10.24 -8.27 3.70
N TYR A 233 9.14 -7.55 3.46
CA TYR A 233 8.76 -7.10 2.13
C TYR A 233 9.87 -6.26 1.49
N LEU A 234 10.38 -5.25 2.20
CA LEU A 234 11.47 -4.40 1.69
C LEU A 234 12.73 -5.21 1.36
N ASN A 235 13.11 -6.16 2.21
CA ASN A 235 14.24 -7.07 1.99
C ASN A 235 14.06 -7.99 0.78
N ILE A 236 12.83 -8.44 0.51
CA ILE A 236 12.52 -9.29 -0.64
C ILE A 236 12.55 -8.48 -1.94
N ILE A 237 11.97 -7.28 -1.94
CA ILE A 237 11.78 -6.47 -3.15
C ILE A 237 13.06 -5.73 -3.56
N PHE A 238 13.83 -5.24 -2.60
CA PHE A 238 14.95 -4.35 -2.87
C PHE A 238 16.31 -4.98 -2.58
N LYS A 239 17.28 -4.68 -3.45
CA LYS A 239 18.69 -4.91 -3.18
C LYS A 239 19.22 -3.68 -2.44
N HIS A 240 19.45 -3.84 -1.15
CA HIS A 240 19.95 -2.79 -0.25
C HIS A 240 20.71 -3.43 0.92
N ASP A 241 21.81 -2.80 1.32
CA ASP A 241 22.60 -3.23 2.48
C ASP A 241 22.09 -2.48 3.72
N TRP A 242 21.07 -3.05 4.37
CA TRP A 242 20.40 -2.44 5.52
C TRP A 242 21.35 -2.23 6.71
N LYS A 243 21.29 -1.04 7.33
CA LYS A 243 22.05 -0.76 8.55
C LYS A 243 21.68 -1.78 9.66
N PRO A 244 22.65 -2.32 10.42
CA PRO A 244 22.36 -3.19 11.57
C PRO A 244 21.43 -2.55 12.61
N GLN A 245 21.50 -1.23 12.75
CA GLN A 245 20.63 -0.44 13.61
C GLN A 245 19.16 -0.51 13.16
N THR A 246 18.90 -0.47 11.85
CA THR A 246 17.54 -0.60 11.29
C THR A 246 16.95 -1.97 11.60
N THR A 247 17.72 -3.04 11.38
CA THR A 247 17.29 -4.41 11.72
C THR A 247 16.98 -4.54 13.21
N THR A 248 17.84 -3.99 14.07
CA THR A 248 17.65 -3.99 15.52
C THR A 248 16.40 -3.21 15.93
N LYS A 249 16.17 -2.02 15.36
CA LYS A 249 15.02 -1.17 15.65
C LYS A 249 13.71 -1.84 15.25
N VAL A 250 13.64 -2.42 14.04
CA VAL A 250 12.46 -3.19 13.59
C VAL A 250 12.18 -4.36 14.53
N SER A 251 13.21 -5.12 14.91
CA SER A 251 13.05 -6.27 15.82
C SER A 251 12.50 -5.85 17.18
N ASN A 252 12.95 -4.71 17.72
CA ASN A 252 12.44 -4.18 18.98
C ASN A 252 11.00 -3.69 18.86
N ILE A 253 10.66 -2.98 17.78
CA ILE A 253 9.28 -2.57 17.49
C ILE A 253 8.37 -3.79 17.36
N GLN A 254 8.82 -4.86 16.68
CA GLN A 254 8.02 -6.08 16.53
C GLN A 254 7.71 -6.71 17.89
N LYS A 255 8.71 -6.87 18.77
CA LYS A 255 8.48 -7.40 20.13
C LYS A 255 7.44 -6.57 20.88
N ARG A 256 7.57 -5.25 20.82
CA ARG A 256 6.63 -4.33 21.46
C ARG A 256 5.23 -4.41 20.85
N TRP A 257 5.14 -4.51 19.53
CA TRP A 257 3.87 -4.67 18.82
C TRP A 257 3.14 -5.95 19.26
N ILE A 258 3.86 -7.08 19.41
CA ILE A 258 3.29 -8.35 19.90
C ILE A 258 2.66 -8.16 21.28
N GLU A 259 3.41 -7.58 22.24
CA GLU A 259 2.90 -7.32 23.59
C GLU A 259 1.65 -6.45 23.57
N LEU A 260 1.68 -5.36 22.79
CA LEU A 260 0.59 -4.40 22.73
C LEU A 260 -0.66 -4.99 22.08
N MET A 261 -0.50 -5.67 20.94
CA MET A 261 -1.63 -6.32 20.27
C MET A 261 -2.19 -7.46 21.12
N ASN A 262 -1.33 -8.21 21.83
CA ASN A 262 -1.80 -9.24 22.73
C ASN A 262 -2.70 -8.63 23.80
N ASN A 263 -2.24 -7.57 24.48
CA ASN A 263 -3.02 -6.89 25.51
C ASN A 263 -4.33 -6.28 24.97
N ALA A 264 -4.30 -5.73 23.75
CA ALA A 264 -5.47 -5.11 23.14
C ALA A 264 -6.55 -6.13 22.71
N SER A 265 -6.15 -7.35 22.32
CA SER A 265 -7.08 -8.38 21.83
C SER A 265 -7.41 -9.49 22.83
N HIS A 266 -6.65 -9.65 23.94
CA HIS A 266 -6.67 -10.84 24.80
C HIS A 266 -8.08 -11.31 25.22
N ASN A 267 -8.99 -10.37 25.50
CA ASN A 267 -10.36 -10.66 25.94
C ASN A 267 -11.43 -10.05 25.02
N LYS A 268 -11.16 -9.99 23.71
CA LYS A 268 -12.08 -9.42 22.72
C LYS A 268 -12.55 -10.51 21.74
N ASP A 269 -13.82 -10.87 21.80
CA ASP A 269 -14.41 -11.83 20.85
C ASP A 269 -14.40 -11.30 19.41
N LYS A 270 -14.42 -9.98 19.23
CA LYS A 270 -14.27 -9.30 17.95
C LYS A 270 -13.28 -8.15 18.09
N PHE A 271 -11.99 -8.45 17.94
CA PHE A 271 -10.96 -7.42 17.91
C PHE A 271 -11.13 -6.48 16.71
N SER A 272 -10.96 -5.18 16.96
CA SER A 272 -10.85 -4.17 15.92
C SER A 272 -9.98 -3.07 16.48
N ILE A 273 -8.86 -2.78 15.81
CA ILE A 273 -7.91 -1.75 16.27
C ILE A 273 -8.57 -0.37 16.33
N TYR A 274 -9.48 -0.06 15.40
CA TYR A 274 -10.25 1.19 15.38
C TYR A 274 -11.24 1.36 16.52
N LYS A 275 -11.53 0.27 17.26
CA LYS A 275 -12.38 0.29 18.46
C LYS A 275 -11.55 0.32 19.75
N GLN A 276 -10.22 0.37 19.67
CA GLN A 276 -9.35 0.40 20.85
C GLN A 276 -9.04 1.83 21.30
N PRO A 277 -8.79 2.05 22.61
CA PRO A 277 -8.34 3.34 23.12
C PRO A 277 -7.11 3.89 22.38
N LYS A 278 -7.06 5.20 22.16
CA LYS A 278 -6.01 5.90 21.39
C LYS A 278 -4.57 5.60 21.87
N ARG A 279 -4.38 5.30 23.16
CA ARG A 279 -3.07 4.85 23.67
C ARG A 279 -2.51 3.63 22.91
N TRP A 280 -3.37 2.76 22.39
CA TRP A 280 -2.94 1.58 21.61
C TRP A 280 -2.58 1.94 20.17
N THR A 281 -3.12 3.04 19.62
CA THR A 281 -2.86 3.50 18.25
C THR A 281 -1.67 4.47 18.16
N ASP A 282 -1.31 5.14 19.26
CA ASP A 282 -0.23 6.14 19.28
C ASP A 282 1.16 5.54 19.61
N MET A 283 1.22 4.35 20.24
CA MET A 283 2.45 3.82 20.87
C MET A 283 3.41 3.06 19.94
N VAL A 284 3.06 2.80 18.67
CA VAL A 284 3.90 2.00 17.75
C VAL A 284 4.40 2.82 16.56
N ARG A 285 4.20 4.15 16.58
CA ARG A 285 4.61 5.06 15.50
C ARG A 285 6.09 5.47 15.55
N TYR A 286 6.83 5.13 16.61
CA TYR A 286 8.23 5.57 16.84
C TYR A 286 9.23 4.42 17.10
#